data_AF-A0A914Z3G8-F1
#
_entry.id   AF-A0A914Z3G8-F1
#
_cell.length_a   1.000
_cell.length_b   1.000
_cell.length_c   1.000
_cell.angle_alpha   90.00
_cell.angle_beta   90.00
_cell.angle_gamma   90.00
#
_symmetry.space_group_name_H-M   'P 1'
#
loop_
_entity.id
_entity.type
_entity.pdbx_description
1 polymer ?
#
loop_
_entity_poly.entity_id
_entity_poly.type
_entity_poly.pdbx_seq_one_letter_code
_entity_poly.pdbx_strand_id
1 'polypeptide(L)'
;MKEDDSIKKWVESRPDTSCIDLRASLQGGRTGPSRLSAKSVVGKEIIKYFDICSLYPFICSFFDLPIHHPRIVAGSQPYRTPEDVPFGLIKCKVLAPNQKIPTLGVKRHSMLIFANCNKCIELYGKPDKKKPKKNVGRISCTCTDEEREMVVTVTSEELKFAMMTGTVVKEVYHSLEYDKTSNKIFLPFIQSFLKIKTESSHPPADFNTYEGKRRFVDTYKSLYGITIDPENCAFNPGKRFISKIFLNSIWGRFSFQANQAEKDIITPQEFVALTKDETVFDLAAFEFEDNVLMANYKRDVNFIVAAAFYASN
;
A
#
# COMPACT_ATOMS: atom_id res chain seq x y z
N MET A 1 14.46 8.56 37.08
CA MET A 1 13.51 9.57 36.54
C MET A 1 12.18 8.88 36.32
N LYS A 2 11.12 9.25 37.04
CA LYS A 2 9.76 8.82 36.67
C LYS A 2 9.44 9.57 35.37
N GLU A 3 9.21 8.84 34.29
CA GLU A 3 8.69 9.43 33.06
C GLU A 3 7.43 10.21 33.40
N ASP A 4 7.45 11.52 33.14
CA ASP A 4 6.35 12.41 33.45
C ASP A 4 5.20 12.10 32.49
N ASP A 5 4.27 11.29 32.98
CA ASP A 5 3.08 10.83 32.27
C ASP A 5 2.24 12.02 31.74
N SER A 6 2.43 13.23 32.28
CA SER A 6 1.84 14.47 31.79
C SER A 6 2.48 14.97 30.50
N ILE A 7 3.81 14.90 30.37
CA ILE A 7 4.55 15.28 29.15
C ILE A 7 4.24 14.28 28.05
N LYS A 8 4.18 12.97 28.37
CA LYS A 8 3.80 11.94 27.41
C LYS A 8 2.38 12.16 26.88
N LYS A 9 1.41 12.42 27.77
CA LYS A 9 0.05 12.79 27.36
C LYS A 9 0.00 14.09 26.57
N TRP A 10 0.83 15.07 26.91
CA TRP A 10 0.91 16.35 26.20
C TRP A 10 1.47 16.18 24.78
N VAL A 11 2.54 15.41 24.60
CA VAL A 11 3.10 15.07 23.29
C VAL A 11 2.12 14.23 22.47
N GLU A 12 1.52 13.19 23.07
CA GLU A 12 0.53 12.32 22.42
C GLU A 12 -0.79 13.04 22.08
N SER A 13 -1.11 14.14 22.78
CA SER A 13 -2.31 14.94 22.51
C SER A 13 -2.17 15.86 21.29
N ARG A 14 -0.94 16.09 20.81
CA ARG A 14 -0.71 16.92 19.64
C ARG A 14 -0.95 16.12 18.36
N PRO A 15 -1.63 16.71 17.36
CA PRO A 15 -1.69 16.11 16.03
C PRO A 15 -0.25 15.91 15.54
N ASP A 16 0.06 14.73 15.03
CA ASP A 16 1.37 14.44 14.48
C ASP A 16 1.61 15.31 13.22
N THR A 17 2.30 16.43 13.40
CA THR A 17 2.73 17.35 12.34
C THR A 17 4.10 16.97 11.77
N SER A 18 4.63 15.78 12.07
CA SER A 18 5.90 15.34 11.48
C SER A 18 5.81 15.28 9.94
N CYS A 19 6.97 15.22 9.30
CA CYS A 19 7.08 14.94 7.87
C CYS A 19 6.29 13.67 7.47
N ILE A 20 5.93 13.59 6.20
CA ILE A 20 5.23 12.45 5.63
C ILE A 20 6.09 11.19 5.76
N ASP A 21 5.57 10.19 6.46
CA ASP A 21 6.09 8.82 6.38
C ASP A 21 5.53 8.14 5.13
N LEU A 22 6.38 7.93 4.13
CA LEU A 22 6.05 7.24 2.87
C LEU A 22 5.50 5.82 3.11
N ARG A 23 5.87 5.15 4.20
CA ARG A 23 5.40 3.79 4.51
C ARG A 23 4.03 3.78 5.16
N ALA A 24 3.61 4.90 5.75
CA ALA A 24 2.27 5.05 6.27
C ALA A 24 1.22 5.07 5.14
N SER A 25 1.55 5.66 3.98
CA SER A 25 0.67 5.66 2.79
C SER A 25 0.68 4.35 2.01
N LEU A 26 1.74 3.53 2.12
CA LEU A 26 1.80 2.25 1.44
C LEU A 26 1.02 1.17 2.23
N GLN A 27 -0.20 0.88 1.78
CA GLN A 27 -1.10 -0.08 2.40
C GLN A 27 -1.27 -1.36 1.55
N GLY A 28 -1.63 -2.46 2.22
CA GLY A 28 -1.95 -3.73 1.56
C GLY A 28 -3.35 -3.73 0.95
N GLY A 29 -3.78 -4.90 0.46
CA GLY A 29 -5.13 -5.06 -0.08
C GLY A 29 -6.22 -4.84 0.99
N ARG A 30 -7.33 -4.23 0.56
CA ARG A 30 -8.52 -4.09 1.41
C ARG A 30 -9.15 -5.46 1.67
N THR A 31 -9.18 -5.88 2.94
CA THR A 31 -9.89 -7.08 3.38
C THR A 31 -10.88 -6.70 4.46
N GLY A 32 -12.17 -6.98 4.25
CA GLY A 32 -13.24 -6.60 5.18
C GLY A 32 -14.53 -7.39 4.93
N PRO A 33 -14.68 -8.60 5.48
CA PRO A 33 -15.89 -9.39 5.27
C PRO A 33 -17.08 -8.73 5.98
N SER A 34 -18.14 -8.41 5.21
CA SER A 34 -19.42 -7.98 5.80
C SER A 34 -20.17 -9.12 6.48
N ARG A 35 -19.90 -10.36 6.07
CA ARG A 35 -20.47 -11.60 6.62
C ARG A 35 -19.41 -12.69 6.55
N LEU A 36 -19.25 -13.47 7.62
CA LEU A 36 -18.24 -14.54 7.70
C LEU A 36 -18.65 -15.82 6.94
N SER A 37 -19.94 -16.03 6.74
CA SER A 37 -20.45 -17.20 6.02
C SER A 37 -21.76 -16.90 5.32
N ALA A 38 -21.93 -17.38 4.09
CA ALA A 38 -23.20 -17.44 3.38
C ALA A 38 -23.50 -18.90 3.02
N LYS A 39 -24.76 -19.31 3.15
CA LYS A 39 -25.25 -20.63 2.72
C LYS A 39 -26.35 -20.39 1.70
N SER A 40 -26.28 -21.07 0.56
CA SER A 40 -27.33 -21.05 -0.46
C SER A 40 -28.29 -22.22 -0.27
N VAL A 41 -29.58 -21.99 -0.49
CA VAL A 41 -30.53 -23.08 -0.63
C VAL A 41 -30.36 -23.72 -2.01
N VAL A 42 -30.01 -25.01 -2.04
CA VAL A 42 -29.80 -25.79 -3.28
C VAL A 42 -31.04 -25.67 -4.18
N GLY A 43 -30.84 -25.27 -5.43
CA GLY A 43 -31.90 -25.11 -6.42
C GLY A 43 -32.72 -23.81 -6.34
N LYS A 44 -32.47 -22.94 -5.35
CA LYS A 44 -33.18 -21.63 -5.21
C LYS A 44 -32.25 -20.43 -5.27
N GLU A 45 -31.03 -20.56 -4.76
CA GLU A 45 -30.09 -19.45 -4.63
C GLU A 45 -28.76 -19.77 -5.31
N ILE A 46 -28.16 -18.75 -5.93
CA ILE A 46 -26.85 -18.83 -6.57
C ILE A 46 -25.93 -17.82 -5.89
N ILE A 47 -24.81 -18.30 -5.35
CA ILE A 47 -23.74 -17.44 -4.85
C ILE A 47 -22.76 -17.21 -6.00
N LYS A 48 -22.55 -15.94 -6.37
CA LYS A 48 -21.58 -15.54 -7.38
C LYS A 48 -20.29 -15.06 -6.73
N TYR A 49 -19.15 -15.51 -7.26
CA TYR A 49 -17.82 -15.03 -6.89
C TYR A 49 -17.26 -14.20 -8.04
N PHE A 50 -16.83 -12.98 -7.73
CA PHE A 50 -16.20 -12.07 -8.67
C PHE A 50 -14.77 -11.83 -8.23
N ASP A 51 -13.83 -12.00 -9.17
CA ASP A 51 -12.41 -11.77 -8.93
C ASP A 51 -11.82 -10.93 -10.06
N ILE A 52 -10.96 -9.99 -9.69
CA ILE A 52 -10.28 -9.13 -10.66
C ILE A 52 -9.05 -9.89 -11.14
N CYS A 53 -9.04 -10.24 -12.42
CA CYS A 53 -7.92 -10.92 -13.03
C CYS A 53 -6.70 -9.98 -13.14
N SER A 54 -5.75 -10.13 -12.21
CA SER A 54 -4.48 -9.39 -12.21
C SER A 54 -4.63 -7.89 -11.87
N LEU A 55 -5.24 -7.59 -10.72
CA LEU A 55 -5.50 -6.22 -10.25
C LEU A 55 -4.25 -5.31 -10.28
N TYR A 56 -3.14 -5.68 -9.66
CA TYR A 56 -1.94 -4.83 -9.64
C TYR A 56 -1.33 -4.60 -11.03
N PRO A 57 -1.14 -5.62 -11.88
CA PRO A 57 -0.78 -5.43 -13.29
C PRO A 57 -1.70 -4.48 -14.06
N PHE A 58 -3.01 -4.56 -13.81
CA PHE A 58 -3.98 -3.64 -14.42
C PHE A 58 -3.72 -2.19 -13.98
N ILE A 59 -3.54 -1.94 -12.68
CA ILE A 59 -3.18 -0.60 -12.20
C ILE A 59 -1.89 -0.09 -12.85
N CYS A 60 -0.85 -0.93 -12.90
CA CYS A 60 0.46 -0.58 -13.46
C CYS A 60 0.45 -0.33 -14.98
N SER A 61 -0.61 -0.73 -15.69
CA SER A 61 -0.71 -0.59 -17.15
C SER A 61 -1.58 0.57 -17.60
N PHE A 62 -2.59 0.93 -16.81
CA PHE A 62 -3.63 1.87 -17.23
C PHE A 62 -3.65 3.17 -16.43
N PHE A 63 -3.11 3.17 -15.20
CA PHE A 63 -3.15 4.33 -14.33
C PHE A 63 -1.80 5.02 -14.29
N ASP A 64 -1.87 6.33 -14.13
CA ASP A 64 -0.70 7.17 -13.98
C ASP A 64 -0.02 6.91 -12.62
N LEU A 65 1.28 6.64 -12.69
CA LEU A 65 2.13 6.48 -11.53
C LEU A 65 3.10 7.67 -11.43
N PRO A 66 3.49 8.07 -10.21
CA PRO A 66 4.43 9.17 -10.02
C PRO A 66 5.79 8.85 -10.62
N ILE A 67 6.40 9.83 -11.29
CA ILE A 67 7.78 9.76 -11.78
C ILE A 67 8.54 11.01 -11.35
N HIS A 68 9.88 10.89 -11.23
CA HIS A 68 10.76 11.92 -10.67
C HIS A 68 10.54 12.19 -9.17
N HIS A 69 11.29 13.15 -8.63
CA HIS A 69 11.19 13.55 -7.23
C HIS A 69 9.95 14.43 -6.98
N PRO A 70 9.26 14.25 -5.85
CA PRO A 70 8.15 15.11 -5.46
C PRO A 70 8.65 16.47 -4.94
N ARG A 71 7.76 17.47 -4.99
CA ARG A 71 7.89 18.71 -4.24
C ARG A 71 7.23 18.56 -2.87
N ILE A 72 7.93 18.97 -1.82
CA ILE A 72 7.38 18.99 -0.45
C ILE A 72 6.65 20.31 -0.24
N VAL A 73 5.41 20.23 0.20
CA VAL A 73 4.57 21.41 0.48
C VAL A 73 4.06 21.34 1.90
N ALA A 74 4.28 22.41 2.66
CA ALA A 74 3.67 22.60 3.98
C ALA A 74 2.20 23.01 3.79
N GLY A 75 1.30 22.30 4.45
CA GLY A 75 -0.13 22.53 4.36
C GLY A 75 -0.61 23.66 5.26
N SER A 76 -1.76 24.25 4.91
CA SER A 76 -2.45 25.23 5.77
C SER A 76 -3.98 25.21 5.57
N GLN A 77 -4.48 25.28 4.33
CA GLN A 77 -5.92 25.22 4.06
C GLN A 77 -6.40 23.80 3.70
N PRO A 78 -7.62 23.41 4.14
CA PRO A 78 -8.20 22.13 3.77
C PRO A 78 -8.69 22.11 2.31
N TYR A 79 -8.51 20.97 1.65
CA TYR A 79 -9.12 20.71 0.34
C TYR A 79 -10.65 20.66 0.46
N ARG A 80 -11.35 21.41 -0.39
CA ARG A 80 -12.82 21.54 -0.37
C ARG A 80 -13.47 20.58 -1.37
N THR A 81 -12.79 20.34 -2.48
CA THR A 81 -13.21 19.47 -3.57
C THR A 81 -12.10 18.48 -3.93
N PRO A 82 -12.43 17.31 -4.53
CA PRO A 82 -11.42 16.37 -5.03
C PRO A 82 -10.41 17.01 -6.00
N GLU A 83 -10.82 18.03 -6.75
CA GLU A 83 -10.00 18.76 -7.71
C GLU A 83 -8.90 19.59 -7.04
N ASP A 84 -9.10 19.99 -5.78
CA ASP A 84 -8.10 20.71 -5.00
C ASP A 84 -6.93 19.80 -4.57
N VAL A 85 -7.09 18.48 -4.65
CA VAL A 85 -6.10 17.51 -4.17
C VAL A 85 -5.01 17.30 -5.22
N PRO A 86 -3.76 17.74 -4.97
CA PRO A 86 -2.66 17.55 -5.89
C PRO A 86 -2.31 16.06 -6.01
N PHE A 87 -1.77 15.67 -7.17
CA PHE A 87 -1.37 14.28 -7.39
C PHE A 87 -0.15 13.93 -6.52
N GLY A 88 -0.27 12.90 -5.68
CA GLY A 88 0.82 12.47 -4.81
C GLY A 88 0.37 11.89 -3.47
N LEU A 89 1.11 12.20 -2.40
CA LEU A 89 0.84 11.70 -1.05
C LEU A 89 0.47 12.85 -0.12
N ILE A 90 -0.61 12.69 0.64
CA ILE A 90 -1.15 13.73 1.51
C ILE A 90 -1.22 13.22 2.93
N LYS A 91 -0.68 14.01 3.87
CA LYS A 91 -0.92 13.85 5.31
C LYS A 91 -1.92 14.91 5.74
N CYS A 92 -3.10 14.49 6.18
CA CYS A 92 -4.19 15.38 6.53
C CYS A 92 -5.03 14.82 7.69
N LYS A 93 -5.77 15.72 8.34
CA LYS A 93 -6.83 15.38 9.28
C LYS A 93 -8.16 15.34 8.54
N VAL A 94 -8.89 14.25 8.71
CA VAL A 94 -10.17 14.01 8.02
C VAL A 94 -11.27 13.64 9.00
N LEU A 95 -12.49 14.03 8.67
CA LEU A 95 -13.72 13.55 9.29
C LEU A 95 -14.46 12.68 8.28
N ALA A 96 -14.43 11.36 8.51
CA ALA A 96 -15.13 10.40 7.65
C ALA A 96 -16.64 10.41 7.93
N PRO A 97 -17.51 10.21 6.92
CA PRO A 97 -18.95 10.16 7.12
C PRO A 97 -19.36 8.85 7.79
N ASN A 98 -20.56 8.83 8.36
CA ASN A 98 -21.14 7.63 8.94
C ASN A 98 -21.68 6.71 7.82
N GLN A 99 -20.81 5.86 7.27
CA GLN A 99 -21.12 4.97 6.15
C GLN A 99 -20.85 3.49 6.43
N LYS A 100 -21.55 2.61 5.69
CA LYS A 100 -21.44 1.15 5.85
C LYS A 100 -20.08 0.60 5.42
N ILE A 101 -19.46 1.21 4.41
CA ILE A 101 -18.18 0.79 3.85
C ILE A 101 -17.19 1.94 4.07
N PRO A 102 -16.38 1.92 5.13
CA PRO A 102 -15.38 2.96 5.37
C PRO A 102 -14.37 2.99 4.24
N THR A 103 -14.01 4.17 3.73
CA THR A 103 -13.12 4.33 2.58
C THR A 103 -11.65 4.30 2.95
N LEU A 104 -11.27 5.04 3.98
CA LEU A 104 -9.88 5.20 4.40
C LEU A 104 -9.45 4.14 5.41
N GLY A 105 -8.23 3.63 5.22
CA GLY A 105 -7.58 2.67 6.11
C GLY A 105 -6.55 3.34 7.00
N VAL A 106 -6.49 2.92 8.26
CA VAL A 106 -5.47 3.35 9.23
C VAL A 106 -4.73 2.12 9.77
N LYS A 107 -3.39 2.17 9.77
CA LYS A 107 -2.58 1.13 10.41
C LYS A 107 -2.56 1.34 11.93
N ARG A 108 -2.99 0.33 12.70
CA ARG A 108 -2.91 0.31 14.18
C ARG A 108 -2.51 -1.08 14.65
N HIS A 109 -1.53 -1.17 15.56
CA HIS A 109 -1.00 -2.44 16.08
C HIS A 109 -0.65 -3.45 14.96
N SER A 110 0.03 -2.97 13.91
CA SER A 110 0.40 -3.77 12.73
C SER A 110 -0.77 -4.32 11.90
N MET A 111 -2.01 -3.88 12.15
CA MET A 111 -3.20 -4.23 11.38
C MET A 111 -3.71 -3.03 10.60
N LEU A 112 -4.13 -3.26 9.35
CA LEU A 112 -4.84 -2.27 8.56
C LEU A 112 -6.33 -2.32 8.87
N ILE A 113 -6.88 -1.23 9.40
CA ILE A 113 -8.28 -1.14 9.83
C ILE A 113 -8.98 -0.03 9.04
N PHE A 114 -10.09 -0.37 8.40
CA PHE A 114 -10.98 0.59 7.74
C PHE A 114 -12.14 0.93 8.69
N ALA A 115 -12.24 2.17 9.14
CA ALA A 115 -13.32 2.63 10.00
C ALA A 115 -13.60 4.13 9.83
N ASN A 116 -14.77 4.58 10.29
CA ASN A 116 -15.20 5.98 10.18
C ASN A 116 -14.86 6.83 11.43
N CYS A 117 -14.21 6.25 12.45
CA CYS A 117 -14.03 6.90 13.76
C CYS A 117 -12.71 6.48 14.41
N ASN A 118 -11.82 7.46 14.66
CA ASN A 118 -10.55 7.22 15.35
C ASN A 118 -10.74 6.59 16.73
N LYS A 119 -11.64 7.15 17.55
CA LYS A 119 -11.86 6.65 18.91
C LYS A 119 -12.32 5.20 18.95
N CYS A 120 -13.18 4.80 18.00
CA CYS A 120 -13.62 3.40 17.89
C CYS A 120 -12.47 2.46 17.53
N ILE A 121 -11.53 2.89 16.67
CA ILE A 121 -10.34 2.11 16.33
C ILE A 121 -9.44 1.95 17.56
N GLU A 122 -9.16 3.02 18.31
CA GLU A 122 -8.36 2.95 19.56
C GLU A 122 -8.94 1.93 20.54
N LEU A 123 -10.26 1.89 20.61
CA LEU A 123 -10.98 0.99 21.50
C LEU A 123 -10.92 -0.47 21.01
N TYR A 124 -10.81 -0.74 19.71
CA TYR A 124 -10.72 -2.10 19.17
C TYR A 124 -9.40 -2.80 19.51
N GLY A 125 -8.29 -2.04 19.60
CA GLY A 125 -6.94 -2.57 19.77
C GLY A 125 -6.51 -2.90 21.21
N LYS A 126 -7.34 -2.66 22.23
CA LYS A 126 -6.98 -2.95 23.63
C LYS A 126 -7.42 -4.37 24.03
N PRO A 127 -6.49 -5.29 24.34
CA PRO A 127 -6.79 -6.67 24.75
C PRO A 127 -7.26 -6.74 26.21
N ASP A 128 -8.29 -5.99 26.58
CA ASP A 128 -8.86 -6.09 27.92
C ASP A 128 -10.01 -7.11 27.94
N LYS A 129 -9.78 -8.23 28.64
CA LYS A 129 -10.55 -9.49 28.64
C LYS A 129 -11.98 -9.39 29.20
N LYS A 130 -12.52 -8.19 29.46
CA LYS A 130 -13.79 -8.02 30.19
C LYS A 130 -14.94 -7.37 29.43
N LYS A 131 -14.76 -6.87 28.21
CA LYS A 131 -15.89 -6.37 27.40
C LYS A 131 -15.67 -6.59 25.90
N PRO A 132 -16.42 -7.47 25.22
CA PRO A 132 -16.50 -7.41 23.77
C PRO A 132 -17.12 -6.05 23.42
N LYS A 133 -16.36 -5.13 22.85
CA LYS A 133 -16.89 -3.81 22.46
C LYS A 133 -17.84 -4.01 21.27
N LYS A 134 -19.13 -4.20 21.57
CA LYS A 134 -20.26 -4.43 20.66
C LYS A 134 -20.48 -3.35 19.56
N ASN A 135 -19.58 -2.38 19.41
CA ASN A 135 -19.80 -1.16 18.62
C ASN A 135 -18.68 -0.81 17.63
N VAL A 136 -17.59 -1.59 17.54
CA VAL A 136 -16.54 -1.29 16.56
C VAL A 136 -17.02 -1.66 15.17
N GLY A 137 -17.24 -0.64 14.32
CA GLY A 137 -17.70 -0.81 12.94
C GLY A 137 -19.22 -0.65 12.72
N ARG A 138 -19.98 -0.15 13.71
CA ARG A 138 -21.36 0.31 13.42
C ARG A 138 -21.32 1.54 12.51
N ILE A 139 -22.31 1.65 11.63
CA ILE A 139 -22.56 2.84 10.78
C ILE A 139 -22.62 4.11 11.66
N SER A 140 -23.13 4.00 12.89
CA SER A 140 -23.17 5.09 13.87
C SER A 140 -22.52 4.68 15.20
N CYS A 141 -21.48 5.41 15.59
CA CYS A 141 -21.00 5.47 16.98
C CYS A 141 -21.58 6.71 17.68
N THR A 142 -21.52 6.73 19.02
CA THR A 142 -21.94 7.89 19.83
C THR A 142 -20.80 8.89 20.08
N CYS A 143 -19.65 8.70 19.43
CA CYS A 143 -18.50 9.60 19.54
C CYS A 143 -18.81 10.96 18.91
N THR A 144 -18.23 12.03 19.45
CA THR A 144 -18.33 13.36 18.85
C THR A 144 -17.55 13.43 17.53
N ASP A 145 -17.75 14.49 16.74
CA ASP A 145 -17.01 14.65 15.50
C ASP A 145 -15.51 14.79 15.75
N GLU A 146 -15.11 15.51 16.80
CA GLU A 146 -13.71 15.65 17.22
C GLU A 146 -13.08 14.31 17.61
N GLU A 147 -13.82 13.42 18.27
CA GLU A 147 -13.35 12.06 18.61
C GLU A 147 -13.26 11.14 17.38
N ARG A 148 -14.01 11.44 16.33
CA ARG A 148 -14.03 10.68 15.08
C ARG A 148 -12.92 11.08 14.13
N GLU A 149 -12.45 12.32 14.19
CA GLU A 149 -11.37 12.87 13.35
C GLU A 149 -10.13 11.96 13.38
N MET A 150 -9.60 11.67 12.20
CA MET A 150 -8.44 10.81 12.00
C MET A 150 -7.34 11.59 11.27
N VAL A 151 -6.10 11.45 11.73
CA VAL A 151 -4.92 11.83 10.95
C VAL A 151 -4.54 10.66 10.07
N VAL A 152 -4.48 10.89 8.76
CA VAL A 152 -4.18 9.87 7.75
C VAL A 152 -3.04 10.34 6.85
N THR A 153 -2.26 9.39 6.35
CA THR A 153 -1.30 9.61 5.25
C THR A 153 -1.73 8.69 4.11
N VAL A 154 -2.19 9.25 3.00
CA VAL A 154 -2.89 8.53 1.92
C VAL A 154 -2.44 9.02 0.56
N THR A 155 -2.73 8.24 -0.48
CA THR A 155 -2.56 8.71 -1.86
C THR A 155 -3.64 9.73 -2.22
N SER A 156 -3.34 10.60 -3.19
CA SER A 156 -4.30 11.57 -3.73
C SER A 156 -5.58 10.91 -4.21
N GLU A 157 -5.48 9.77 -4.88
CA GLU A 157 -6.63 9.06 -5.45
C GLU A 157 -7.52 8.44 -4.35
N GLU A 158 -6.93 7.92 -3.27
CA GLU A 158 -7.69 7.47 -2.10
C GLU A 158 -8.42 8.63 -1.40
N LEU A 159 -7.75 9.78 -1.25
CA LEU A 159 -8.34 10.96 -0.64
C LEU A 159 -9.50 11.51 -1.49
N LYS A 160 -9.30 11.65 -2.80
CA LYS A 160 -10.34 12.08 -3.74
C LYS A 160 -11.57 11.17 -3.67
N PHE A 161 -11.37 9.85 -3.73
CA PHE A 161 -12.46 8.89 -3.59
C PHE A 161 -13.17 9.02 -2.23
N ALA A 162 -12.41 9.17 -1.14
CA ALA A 162 -12.98 9.37 0.18
C ALA A 162 -13.83 10.65 0.26
N MET A 163 -13.37 11.75 -0.34
CA MET A 163 -14.11 13.02 -0.43
C MET A 163 -15.40 12.86 -1.23
N MET A 164 -15.37 12.15 -2.36
CA MET A 164 -16.58 11.84 -3.15
C MET A 164 -17.62 11.04 -2.35
N THR A 165 -17.18 10.20 -1.40
CA THR A 165 -18.09 9.47 -0.51
C THR A 165 -18.54 10.26 0.72
N GLY A 166 -18.12 11.53 0.87
CA GLY A 166 -18.53 12.43 1.95
C GLY A 166 -17.50 12.67 3.05
N THR A 167 -16.24 12.28 2.84
CA THR A 167 -15.15 12.61 3.79
C THR A 167 -14.78 14.07 3.70
N VAL A 168 -14.72 14.76 4.84
CA VAL A 168 -14.34 16.17 4.91
C VAL A 168 -12.89 16.29 5.36
N VAL A 169 -12.07 17.00 4.58
CA VAL A 169 -10.71 17.37 4.99
C VAL A 169 -10.82 18.56 5.95
N LYS A 170 -10.29 18.39 7.15
CA LYS A 170 -10.31 19.40 8.22
C LYS A 170 -9.06 20.27 8.18
N GLU A 171 -7.92 19.65 7.89
CA GLU A 171 -6.60 20.27 7.93
C GLU A 171 -5.64 19.46 7.05
N VAL A 172 -4.79 20.14 6.27
CA VAL A 172 -3.71 19.50 5.52
C VAL A 172 -2.41 19.85 6.22
N TYR A 173 -1.62 18.84 6.60
CA TYR A 173 -0.34 19.05 7.28
C TYR A 173 0.79 19.20 6.27
N HIS A 174 0.90 18.23 5.36
CA HIS A 174 1.96 18.16 4.37
C HIS A 174 1.44 17.42 3.12
N SER A 175 2.00 17.75 1.96
CA SER A 175 1.86 16.97 0.72
C SER A 175 3.21 16.74 0.06
N LEU A 176 3.36 15.56 -0.56
CA LEU A 176 4.40 15.26 -1.53
C LEU A 176 3.73 15.26 -2.90
N GLU A 177 3.97 16.31 -3.66
CA GLU A 177 3.28 16.58 -4.93
C GLU A 177 4.17 16.18 -6.09
N TYR A 178 3.64 15.41 -7.04
CA TYR A 178 4.36 14.99 -8.24
C TYR A 178 3.79 15.71 -9.46
N ASP A 179 4.61 16.57 -10.05
CA ASP A 179 4.22 17.31 -11.27
C ASP A 179 4.28 16.44 -12.53
N LYS A 180 4.94 15.28 -12.47
CA LYS A 180 5.12 14.36 -13.59
C LYS A 180 4.59 12.98 -13.25
N THR A 181 3.80 12.43 -14.17
CA THR A 181 3.22 11.09 -14.07
C THR A 181 3.41 10.31 -15.36
N SER A 182 3.29 8.99 -15.28
CA SER A 182 3.26 8.12 -16.46
C SER A 182 2.57 6.79 -16.19
N ASN A 183 1.69 6.38 -17.11
CA ASN A 183 1.13 5.03 -17.17
C ASN A 183 1.98 4.05 -18.01
N LYS A 184 3.15 4.46 -18.51
CA LYS A 184 3.97 3.65 -19.44
C LYS A 184 5.14 2.93 -18.77
N ILE A 185 5.48 3.27 -17.53
CA ILE A 185 6.70 2.80 -16.87
C ILE A 185 6.77 1.27 -16.73
N PHE A 186 5.63 0.62 -16.47
CA PHE A 186 5.54 -0.83 -16.34
C PHE A 186 4.88 -1.50 -17.54
N LEU A 187 4.28 -0.71 -18.44
CA LEU A 187 3.46 -1.22 -19.53
C LEU A 187 4.20 -2.25 -20.42
N PRO A 188 5.44 -2.02 -20.91
CA PRO A 188 6.14 -3.01 -21.72
C PRO A 188 6.44 -4.31 -20.98
N PHE A 189 6.79 -4.22 -19.68
CA PHE A 189 7.03 -5.38 -18.83
C PHE A 189 5.73 -6.18 -18.66
N ILE A 190 4.63 -5.51 -18.29
CA ILE A 190 3.34 -6.17 -18.10
C ILE A 190 2.86 -6.80 -19.40
N GLN A 191 2.96 -6.12 -20.54
CA GLN A 191 2.57 -6.65 -21.85
C GLN A 191 3.32 -7.94 -22.20
N SER A 192 4.64 -7.98 -21.95
CA SER A 192 5.48 -9.14 -22.23
C SER A 192 5.04 -10.38 -21.45
N PHE A 193 4.85 -10.24 -20.13
CA PHE A 193 4.45 -11.38 -19.29
C PHE A 193 2.96 -11.69 -19.38
N LEU A 194 2.11 -10.70 -19.67
CA LEU A 194 0.68 -10.92 -19.90
C LEU A 194 0.47 -11.75 -21.16
N LYS A 195 1.21 -11.49 -22.24
CA LYS A 195 1.21 -12.32 -23.44
C LYS A 195 1.54 -13.78 -23.12
N ILE A 196 2.68 -14.02 -22.48
CA ILE A 196 3.11 -15.38 -22.10
C ILE A 196 2.06 -16.06 -21.22
N LYS A 197 1.52 -15.35 -20.23
CA LYS A 197 0.47 -15.87 -19.34
C LYS A 197 -0.79 -16.24 -20.09
N THR A 198 -1.22 -15.41 -21.03
CA THR A 198 -2.43 -15.62 -21.83
C THR A 198 -2.26 -16.82 -22.76
N GLU A 199 -1.16 -16.90 -23.51
CA GLU A 199 -0.86 -18.01 -24.43
C GLU A 199 -0.68 -19.36 -23.68
N SER A 200 -0.17 -19.33 -22.45
CA SER A 200 -0.01 -20.54 -21.62
C SER A 200 -1.23 -20.89 -20.77
N SER A 201 -2.31 -20.11 -20.82
CA SER A 201 -3.56 -20.37 -20.07
C SER A 201 -4.57 -21.18 -20.89
N HIS A 202 -5.58 -21.72 -20.22
CA HIS A 202 -6.71 -22.31 -20.94
C HIS A 202 -7.43 -21.22 -21.74
N PRO A 203 -7.63 -21.43 -23.06
CA PRO A 203 -8.40 -20.51 -23.87
C PRO A 203 -9.90 -20.61 -23.54
N PRO A 204 -10.72 -19.63 -23.98
CA PRO A 204 -12.17 -19.69 -23.81
C PRO A 204 -12.78 -20.86 -24.60
N ALA A 205 -14.00 -21.27 -24.22
CA ALA A 205 -14.66 -22.45 -24.78
C ALA A 205 -14.89 -22.37 -26.31
N ASP A 206 -15.12 -21.17 -26.84
CA ASP A 206 -15.34 -20.90 -28.26
C ASP A 206 -14.04 -20.73 -29.07
N PHE A 207 -12.87 -20.84 -28.44
CA PHE A 207 -11.57 -20.61 -29.08
C PHE A 207 -11.24 -21.57 -30.24
N ASN A 208 -11.91 -22.72 -30.33
CA ASN A 208 -11.72 -23.65 -31.45
C ASN A 208 -12.38 -23.16 -32.75
N THR A 209 -13.23 -22.13 -32.68
CA THR A 209 -13.87 -21.53 -33.85
C THR A 209 -13.02 -20.39 -34.43
N TYR A 210 -13.13 -20.16 -35.74
CA TYR A 210 -12.45 -19.02 -36.38
C TYR A 210 -12.84 -17.68 -35.74
N GLU A 211 -14.14 -17.48 -35.47
CA GLU A 211 -14.63 -16.28 -34.80
C GLU A 211 -14.13 -16.14 -33.36
N GLY A 212 -14.07 -17.24 -32.61
CA GLY A 212 -13.55 -17.26 -31.24
C GLY A 212 -12.06 -16.92 -31.17
N LYS A 213 -11.23 -17.49 -32.05
CA LYS A 213 -9.81 -17.12 -32.17
C LYS A 213 -9.64 -15.64 -32.47
N ARG A 214 -10.35 -15.15 -33.50
CA ARG A 214 -10.29 -13.74 -33.90
C ARG A 214 -10.71 -12.81 -32.77
N ARG A 215 -11.86 -13.07 -32.15
CA ARG A 215 -12.37 -12.29 -31.01
C ARG A 215 -11.37 -12.25 -29.85
N PHE A 216 -10.75 -13.38 -29.54
CA PHE A 216 -9.75 -13.47 -28.49
C PHE A 216 -8.54 -12.58 -28.78
N VAL A 217 -7.95 -12.70 -29.98
CA VAL A 217 -6.80 -11.89 -30.41
C VAL A 217 -7.16 -10.39 -30.43
N ASP A 218 -8.29 -10.04 -31.05
CA ASP A 218 -8.75 -8.64 -31.17
C ASP A 218 -8.99 -8.01 -29.80
N THR A 219 -9.54 -8.77 -28.84
CA THR A 219 -9.78 -8.30 -27.46
C THR A 219 -8.47 -7.97 -26.77
N TYR A 220 -7.47 -8.86 -26.83
CA TYR A 220 -6.19 -8.61 -26.17
C TYR A 220 -5.39 -7.50 -26.85
N LYS A 221 -5.50 -7.37 -28.18
CA LYS A 221 -4.85 -6.30 -28.92
C LYS A 221 -5.45 -4.93 -28.61
N SER A 222 -6.78 -4.84 -28.59
CA SER A 222 -7.50 -3.59 -28.32
C SER A 222 -7.37 -3.14 -26.86
N LEU A 223 -7.53 -4.06 -25.90
CA LEU A 223 -7.49 -3.71 -24.48
C LEU A 223 -6.08 -3.53 -23.95
N TYR A 224 -5.16 -4.43 -24.30
CA TYR A 224 -3.83 -4.48 -23.67
C TYR A 224 -2.68 -4.16 -24.63
N GLY A 225 -2.95 -3.93 -25.92
CA GLY A 225 -1.93 -3.67 -26.93
C GLY A 225 -1.12 -4.90 -27.35
N ILE A 226 -1.41 -6.08 -26.79
CA ILE A 226 -0.62 -7.30 -27.02
C ILE A 226 -1.15 -8.10 -28.20
N THR A 227 -0.24 -8.61 -29.02
CA THR A 227 -0.59 -9.53 -30.11
C THR A 227 -0.39 -10.96 -29.63
N ILE A 228 -1.51 -11.68 -29.46
CA ILE A 228 -1.55 -13.11 -29.13
C ILE A 228 -1.38 -13.93 -30.41
N ASP A 229 -0.54 -14.95 -30.35
CA ASP A 229 -0.43 -15.95 -31.41
C ASP A 229 -1.33 -17.16 -31.08
N PRO A 230 -2.41 -17.40 -31.86
CA PRO A 230 -3.33 -18.50 -31.62
C PRO A 230 -2.66 -19.88 -31.65
N GLU A 231 -1.54 -20.04 -32.37
CA GLU A 231 -0.83 -21.32 -32.48
C GLU A 231 0.01 -21.60 -31.23
N ASN A 232 0.38 -20.56 -30.47
CA ASN A 232 1.06 -20.68 -29.18
C ASN A 232 0.09 -20.85 -28.01
N CYS A 233 -1.22 -20.73 -28.23
CA CYS A 233 -2.27 -20.88 -27.22
C CYS A 233 -2.46 -22.35 -26.82
N ALA A 234 -1.52 -22.87 -26.03
CA ALA A 234 -1.56 -24.21 -25.48
C ALA A 234 -1.30 -24.14 -23.97
N PHE A 235 -2.16 -24.82 -23.19
CA PHE A 235 -2.03 -24.82 -21.74
C PHE A 235 -0.66 -25.35 -21.31
N ASN A 236 0.11 -24.49 -20.62
CA ASN A 236 1.41 -24.85 -20.09
C ASN A 236 1.50 -24.37 -18.62
N PRO A 237 1.42 -25.29 -17.65
CA PRO A 237 1.34 -24.92 -16.24
C PRO A 237 2.60 -24.20 -15.76
N GLY A 238 3.79 -24.59 -16.23
CA GLY A 238 5.08 -23.99 -15.83
C GLY A 238 5.25 -22.56 -16.35
N LYS A 239 5.05 -22.33 -17.66
CA LYS A 239 5.11 -20.99 -18.26
C LYS A 239 4.07 -20.06 -17.62
N ARG A 240 2.87 -20.57 -17.39
CA ARG A 240 1.79 -19.81 -16.76
C ARG A 240 2.13 -19.43 -15.32
N PHE A 241 2.72 -20.35 -14.57
CA PHE A 241 3.16 -20.10 -13.19
C PHE A 241 4.22 -19.01 -13.14
N ILE A 242 5.28 -19.12 -13.93
CA ILE A 242 6.39 -18.17 -13.97
C ILE A 242 5.92 -16.77 -14.40
N SER A 243 5.17 -16.68 -15.50
CA SER A 243 4.63 -15.40 -15.98
C SER A 243 3.68 -14.73 -14.98
N LYS A 244 2.83 -15.52 -14.29
CA LYS A 244 1.98 -14.99 -13.21
C LYS A 244 2.81 -14.45 -12.04
N ILE A 245 3.90 -15.12 -11.67
CA ILE A 245 4.80 -14.62 -10.62
C ILE A 245 5.38 -13.27 -11.02
N PHE A 246 5.98 -13.16 -12.22
CA PHE A 246 6.58 -11.91 -12.67
C PHE A 246 5.60 -10.74 -12.68
N LEU A 247 4.38 -10.96 -13.17
CA LEU A 247 3.31 -9.96 -13.16
C LEU A 247 2.99 -9.46 -11.75
N ASN A 248 2.90 -10.36 -10.77
CA ASN A 248 2.54 -10.00 -9.40
C ASN A 248 3.72 -9.43 -8.59
N SER A 249 4.95 -9.84 -8.90
CA SER A 249 6.14 -9.49 -8.13
C SER A 249 6.67 -8.09 -8.41
N ILE A 250 6.38 -7.49 -9.58
CA ILE A 250 6.98 -6.19 -9.94
C ILE A 250 6.59 -5.08 -8.97
N TRP A 251 5.29 -4.91 -8.68
CA TRP A 251 4.82 -3.92 -7.70
C TRP A 251 5.41 -4.21 -6.31
N GLY A 252 5.45 -5.50 -5.94
CA GLY A 252 6.08 -5.96 -4.71
C GLY A 252 7.52 -5.47 -4.56
N ARG A 253 8.32 -5.55 -5.63
CA ARG A 253 9.73 -5.13 -5.62
C ARG A 253 9.91 -3.64 -5.34
N PHE A 254 9.08 -2.78 -5.92
CA PHE A 254 9.11 -1.33 -5.64
C PHE A 254 8.61 -1.00 -4.22
N SER A 255 7.82 -1.89 -3.63
CA SER A 255 7.29 -1.74 -2.29
C SER A 255 8.24 -2.27 -1.20
N PHE A 256 9.37 -2.88 -1.54
CA PHE A 256 10.31 -3.47 -0.58
C PHE A 256 10.78 -2.46 0.45
N GLN A 257 10.86 -2.90 1.71
CA GLN A 257 11.44 -2.12 2.78
C GLN A 257 12.92 -1.92 2.50
N ALA A 258 13.37 -0.67 2.56
CA ALA A 258 14.71 -0.30 2.16
C ALA A 258 15.76 -0.68 3.24
N ASN A 259 15.35 -0.63 4.51
CA ASN A 259 16.21 -0.90 5.67
C ASN A 259 15.93 -2.32 6.21
N GLN A 260 16.04 -3.34 5.36
CA GLN A 260 16.00 -4.72 5.84
C GLN A 260 17.26 -5.02 6.64
N ALA A 261 17.13 -5.90 7.64
CA ALA A 261 18.30 -6.38 8.36
C ALA A 261 19.16 -7.23 7.41
N GLU A 262 20.38 -6.78 7.19
CA GLU A 262 21.43 -7.51 6.49
C GLU A 262 22.05 -8.53 7.45
N LYS A 263 22.49 -9.67 6.90
CA LYS A 263 23.16 -10.73 7.64
C LYS A 263 24.43 -11.10 6.91
N ASP A 264 25.55 -10.77 7.52
CA ASP A 264 26.86 -11.05 6.95
C ASP A 264 27.70 -11.90 7.89
N ILE A 265 28.52 -12.76 7.29
CA ILE A 265 29.59 -13.49 7.96
C ILE A 265 30.86 -12.66 7.74
N ILE A 266 31.38 -12.08 8.81
CA ILE A 266 32.45 -11.08 8.77
C ILE A 266 33.56 -11.39 9.75
N THR A 267 34.72 -10.81 9.53
CA THR A 267 35.85 -10.83 10.46
C THR A 267 35.67 -9.78 11.58
N PRO A 268 36.40 -9.89 12.70
CA PRO A 268 36.43 -8.86 13.74
C PRO A 268 36.85 -7.47 13.23
N GLN A 269 37.71 -7.42 12.21
CA GLN A 269 38.16 -6.17 11.59
C GLN A 269 37.03 -5.49 10.81
N GLU A 270 36.28 -6.25 10.04
CA GLU A 270 35.10 -5.77 9.31
C GLU A 270 33.98 -5.34 10.26
N PHE A 271 33.82 -6.02 11.40
CA PHE A 271 32.87 -5.58 12.44
C PHE A 271 33.23 -4.20 13.01
N VAL A 272 34.52 -3.95 13.26
CA VAL A 272 34.98 -2.62 13.70
C VAL A 272 34.78 -1.56 12.62
N ALA A 273 34.85 -1.92 11.33
CA ALA A 273 34.50 -1.00 10.25
C ALA A 273 33.00 -0.66 10.25
N LEU A 274 32.13 -1.66 10.42
CA LEU A 274 30.67 -1.45 10.50
C LEU A 274 30.23 -0.60 11.68
N THR A 275 30.90 -0.69 12.84
CA THR A 275 30.58 0.18 13.99
C THR A 275 30.92 1.67 13.75
N LYS A 276 31.74 1.97 12.74
CA LYS A 276 32.14 3.33 12.36
C LYS A 276 31.37 3.88 11.16
N ASP A 277 30.57 3.04 10.51
CA ASP A 277 29.75 3.44 9.38
C ASP A 277 28.48 4.14 9.89
N GLU A 278 28.37 5.46 9.66
CA GLU A 278 27.23 6.27 10.11
C GLU A 278 25.91 5.87 9.45
N THR A 279 25.96 5.10 8.35
CA THR A 279 24.76 4.56 7.71
C THR A 279 24.25 3.30 8.40
N VAL A 280 25.05 2.67 9.27
CA VAL A 280 24.73 1.39 9.94
C VAL A 280 24.08 1.65 11.30
N PHE A 281 22.95 0.98 11.55
CA PHE A 281 22.25 1.02 12.83
C PHE A 281 21.69 -0.37 13.19
N ASP A 282 21.24 -0.55 14.44
CA ASP A 282 20.81 -1.85 14.98
C ASP A 282 21.85 -2.98 14.81
N LEU A 283 23.15 -2.65 14.83
CA LEU A 283 24.24 -3.61 14.67
C LEU A 283 24.35 -4.53 15.90
N ALA A 284 24.21 -5.83 15.67
CA ALA A 284 24.44 -6.89 16.64
C ALA A 284 25.25 -8.00 15.99
N ALA A 285 26.32 -8.46 16.63
CA ALA A 285 27.10 -9.59 16.15
C ALA A 285 27.26 -10.65 17.23
N PHE A 286 27.38 -11.89 16.80
CA PHE A 286 27.77 -12.99 17.67
C PHE A 286 28.83 -13.85 17.00
N GLU A 287 29.67 -14.47 17.81
CA GLU A 287 30.69 -15.39 17.33
C GLU A 287 30.03 -16.62 16.71
N PHE A 288 30.43 -16.91 15.47
CA PHE A 288 29.94 -18.06 14.72
C PHE A 288 30.98 -19.18 14.77
N GLU A 289 32.24 -18.85 14.51
CA GLU A 289 33.42 -19.71 14.62
C GLU A 289 34.65 -18.84 15.02
N ASP A 290 35.79 -19.47 15.33
CA ASP A 290 37.03 -18.77 15.69
C ASP A 290 37.37 -17.68 14.66
N ASN A 291 37.47 -16.43 15.11
CA ASN A 291 37.72 -15.25 14.28
C ASN A 291 36.67 -14.97 13.19
N VAL A 292 35.45 -15.49 13.33
CA VAL A 292 34.32 -15.24 12.42
C VAL A 292 33.08 -14.83 13.21
N LEU A 293 32.53 -13.68 12.87
CA LEU A 293 31.32 -13.12 13.47
C LEU A 293 30.16 -13.21 12.47
N MET A 294 28.98 -13.60 12.94
CA MET A 294 27.75 -13.33 12.20
C MET A 294 27.15 -12.01 12.69
N ALA A 295 27.21 -10.99 11.84
CA ALA A 295 26.64 -9.68 12.11
C ALA A 295 25.24 -9.55 11.50
N ASN A 296 24.33 -8.99 12.28
CA ASN A 296 23.02 -8.54 11.86
C ASN A 296 22.97 -7.02 12.04
N TYR A 297 22.64 -6.29 11.00
CA TYR A 297 22.57 -4.83 11.06
C TYR A 297 21.60 -4.29 10.02
N LYS A 298 21.21 -3.02 10.13
CA LYS A 298 20.45 -2.32 9.09
C LYS A 298 21.30 -1.18 8.55
N ARG A 299 21.14 -0.88 7.27
CA ARG A 299 21.66 0.36 6.68
C ARG A 299 20.53 1.35 6.44
N ASP A 300 20.79 2.62 6.71
CA ASP A 300 19.90 3.69 6.31
C ASP A 300 20.23 4.10 4.87
N VAL A 301 19.48 3.53 3.93
CA VAL A 301 19.64 3.88 2.51
C VAL A 301 19.06 5.26 2.17
N ASN A 302 18.36 5.91 3.12
CA ASN A 302 17.94 7.30 2.99
C ASN A 302 18.89 8.24 3.76
N PHE A 303 20.08 7.79 4.18
CA PHE A 303 21.10 8.65 4.76
C PHE A 303 21.58 9.66 3.73
N ILE A 304 20.83 10.76 3.63
CA ILE A 304 21.26 11.95 2.92
C ILE A 304 22.09 12.71 3.95
N VAL A 305 23.39 12.84 3.69
CA VAL A 305 24.29 13.66 4.50
C VAL A 305 23.62 15.01 4.71
N ALA A 306 23.23 15.31 5.96
CA ALA A 306 22.49 16.51 6.32
C ALA A 306 23.17 17.82 5.86
N ALA A 307 24.45 17.75 5.50
CA ALA A 307 25.21 18.86 4.93
C ALA A 307 24.64 19.41 3.61
N ALA A 308 23.88 18.64 2.83
CA ALA A 308 23.32 19.12 1.56
C ALA A 308 21.98 19.86 1.70
N PHE A 309 21.28 19.76 2.83
CA PHE A 309 19.94 20.33 2.99
C PHE A 309 19.91 21.73 3.63
N TYR A 310 21.02 22.20 4.22
CA TYR A 310 21.13 23.54 4.81
C TYR A 310 22.02 24.50 4.01
N ALA A 311 22.45 24.14 2.80
CA ALA A 311 23.33 24.97 1.97
C ALA A 311 22.58 25.89 0.97
N SER A 312 21.27 26.03 1.07
CA SER A 312 20.50 26.99 0.27
C SER A 312 19.22 27.43 0.98
N ASN A 313 19.40 28.24 2.03
CA ASN A 313 18.72 29.52 2.28
C ASN A 313 19.26 30.16 3.56
#